data_AF-A0A3D4DU95-F1
#
_entry.id   AF-A0A3D4DU95-F1
#
_cell.length_a   1.000
_cell.length_b   1.000
_cell.length_c   1.000
_cell.angle_alpha   90.00
_cell.angle_beta   90.00
_cell.angle_gamma   90.00
#
_symmetry.space_group_name_H-M   'P 1'
#
loop_
_entity.id
_entity.type
_entity.pdbx_description
1 polymer ?
#
loop_
_entity_poly.entity_id
_entity_poly.type
_entity_poly.pdbx_seq_one_letter_code
_entity_poly.pdbx_strand_id
1 'polypeptide(L)' 'MYEFFTTTNLGIILLTTGQVLLIVVPLLVALAFILWADRKVWAAVQLRKGPNVVGAFG' A
#
# COMPACT_ATOMS: atom_id res chain seq x y z
N MET A 1 -6.35 24.00 19.77
CA MET A 1 -6.04 22.68 19.16
C MET A 1 -4.98 22.77 18.07
N TYR A 2 -5.04 23.73 17.14
CA TYR A 2 -4.02 23.92 16.10
C TYR A 2 -2.60 24.17 16.66
N GLU A 3 -2.48 24.99 17.71
CA GLU A 3 -1.20 25.32 18.34
C GLU A 3 -0.47 24.10 18.91
N PHE A 4 -1.19 23.11 19.46
CA PHE A 4 -0.57 21.89 19.99
C PHE A 4 0.17 21.08 18.92
N PHE A 5 -0.34 21.09 17.68
CA PHE A 5 0.25 20.36 16.57
C PHE A 5 1.40 21.11 15.88
N THR A 6 1.49 22.44 16.03
CA THR A 6 2.48 23.28 15.35
C THR A 6 3.59 23.81 16.25
N THR A 7 3.38 23.88 17.57
CA THR A 7 4.38 24.46 18.50
C THR A 7 4.99 23.42 19.44
N THR A 8 4.32 22.30 19.67
CA THR A 8 4.83 21.25 20.57
C THR A 8 5.55 20.16 19.76
N ASN A 9 6.79 19.82 20.15
CA ASN A 9 7.60 18.80 19.48
C ASN A 9 6.86 17.46 19.30
N LEU A 10 6.04 17.05 20.28
CA LEU A 10 5.22 15.84 20.21
C LEU A 10 4.12 15.92 19.12
N GLY A 11 3.48 17.07 18.98
CA GLY A 11 2.43 17.29 17.98
C GLY A 11 2.99 17.31 16.56
N ILE A 12 4.18 17.89 16.38
CA ILE A 12 4.89 17.93 15.09
C ILE A 12 5.28 16.50 14.68
N ILE A 13 5.89 15.72 15.58
CA ILE A 13 6.28 14.32 15.29
C ILE A 13 5.07 13.49 14.88
N LEU A 14 3.96 13.60 15.61
CA LEU A 14 2.76 12.82 15.32
C LEU A 14 2.14 13.19 13.95
N LEU A 15 2.11 14.47 13.60
CA LEU A 15 1.67 14.90 12.27
C LEU A 15 2.61 14.43 11.16
N THR A 16 3.92 14.58 11.34
CA THR A 16 4.90 14.15 10.33
C THR A 16 4.85 12.64 10.11
N THR A 17 4.79 11.83 11.17
CA THR A 17 4.64 10.38 11.04
C THR A 17 3.31 10.01 10.37
N GLY A 18 2.22 10.69 10.71
CA GLY A 18 0.92 10.49 10.06
C GLY A 18 0.98 10.76 8.55
N GLN A 19 1.64 11.85 8.14
CA GLN A 19 1.83 12.19 6.72
C GLN A 19 2.68 11.14 5.98
N VAL A 20 3.76 10.66 6.61
CA VAL A 20 4.60 9.61 6.02
C VAL A 20 3.81 8.32 5.82
N LEU A 21 3.07 7.87 6.84
CA LEU A 21 2.25 6.65 6.74
C LEU A 21 1.15 6.79 5.69
N LEU A 22 0.57 7.99 5.54
CA LEU A 22 -0.46 8.25 4.54
C LEU A 22 0.05 8.03 3.11
N ILE A 23 1.34 8.24 2.84
CA ILE A 23 1.95 7.97 1.53
C ILE A 23 2.44 6.52 1.43
N VAL A 24 3.13 6.03 2.46
CA VAL A 24 3.79 4.72 2.44
C VAL A 24 2.78 3.58 2.37
N VAL A 25 1.69 3.65 3.14
CA VAL A 25 0.68 2.58 3.16
C VAL A 25 0.04 2.34 1.80
N PRO A 26 -0.58 3.33 1.12
CA PRO A 26 -1.16 3.10 -0.20
C PRO A 26 -0.10 2.73 -1.25
N LEU A 27 1.13 3.21 -1.13
CA LEU A 27 2.22 2.81 -2.01
C LEU A 27 2.52 1.30 -1.90
N LEU A 28 2.64 0.78 -0.68
CA LEU A 28 2.88 -0.66 -0.46
C LEU A 28 1.70 -1.51 -0.91
N VAL A 29 0.47 -1.04 -0.67
CA VAL A 29 -0.75 -1.72 -1.14
C VAL A 29 -0.78 -1.75 -2.67
N ALA A 30 -0.53 -0.63 -3.33
CA ALA A 30 -0.48 -0.55 -4.79
C ALA A 30 0.60 -1.50 -5.36
N LEU A 31 1.79 -1.52 -4.76
CA LEU A 31 2.87 -2.41 -5.14
C LEU A 31 2.47 -3.89 -4.99
N ALA A 32 1.81 -4.26 -3.89
CA ALA A 32 1.32 -5.61 -3.68
C ALA A 32 0.33 -6.04 -4.77
N PHE A 33 -0.59 -5.16 -5.16
CA PHE A 33 -1.54 -5.45 -6.25
C PHE A 33 -0.88 -5.48 -7.64
N ILE A 34 0.13 -4.64 -7.89
CA ILE A 34 0.89 -4.68 -9.16
C ILE A 34 1.62 -6.01 -9.31
N LEU A 35 2.30 -6.50 -8.26
CA LEU A 35 2.99 -7.80 -8.29
C LEU A 35 2.02 -8.98 -8.43
N TRP A 36 0.82 -8.86 -7.88
CA TRP A 36 -0.24 -9.83 -8.10
C TRP A 36 -0.69 -9.82 -9.57
N ALA A 37 -0.93 -8.64 -10.14
CA ALA A 37 -1.39 -8.47 -11.52
C ALA A 37 -0.34 -8.95 -12.53
N ASP A 38 0.94 -8.65 -12.34
CA ASP A 38 2.03 -9.11 -13.19
C ASP A 38 1.98 -10.64 -13.37
N ARG A 39 1.96 -11.40 -12.28
CA ARG A 39 1.86 -12.86 -12.31
C ARG A 39 0.60 -13.38 -13.02
N LYS A 40 -0.52 -12.67 -12.88
CA LYS A 40 -1.79 -13.03 -13.53
C LYS A 40 -1.73 -12.79 -15.04
N VAL A 41 -1.15 -11.66 -15.47
CA VAL A 41 -0.98 -11.30 -16.88
C VAL A 41 -0.07 -12.30 -17.57
N TRP A 42 1.09 -12.64 -17.00
CA TRP A 42 2.00 -13.62 -17.58
C TRP A 42 1.39 -15.02 -17.70
N ALA A 43 0.59 -15.43 -16.71
CA ALA A 43 -0.11 -16.70 -16.78
C ALA A 43 -1.16 -16.71 -17.90
N ALA A 44 -1.89 -15.61 -18.07
CA ALA A 44 -2.87 -15.45 -19.16
C ALA A 44 -2.20 -15.47 -20.54
N VAL A 45 -1.06 -14.79 -20.71
CA VAL A 45 -0.27 -14.80 -21.96
C VAL A 45 0.19 -16.21 -22.33
N GLN A 46 0.59 -17.01 -21.33
CA GLN A 46 1.11 -18.37 -21.54
C GLN A 46 0.02 -19.46 -21.53
N LEU A 47 -1.27 -19.09 -21.48
CA LEU A 47 -2.40 -20.02 -21.39
C LEU A 47 -2.24 -21.05 -20.24
N ARG A 48 -1.61 -20.66 -19.13
CA ARG A 48 -1.48 -21.48 -17.92
C ARG A 48 -2.25 -20.86 -16.76
N LYS A 49 -2.55 -21.66 -15.74
CA LYS A 49 -3.22 -21.15 -14.54
C LYS A 49 -2.25 -20.28 -13.74
N GLY A 50 -2.63 -19.02 -13.52
CA GLY A 50 -1.96 -18.10 -12.60
C GLY A 50 -2.37 -18.35 -11.15
N PRO A 51 -2.10 -17.40 -10.24
CA PRO A 51 -2.58 -17.46 -8.85
C PRO A 51 -4.11 -17.69 -8.82
N ASN A 52 -4.54 -18.80 -8.21
CA ASN A 52 -5.93 -19.27 -8.16
C ASN A 52 -6.28 -19.97 -6.83
N VAL A 53 -5.44 -19.84 -5.80
CA VAL A 53 -5.57 -20.63 -4.56
C VAL A 53 -5.78 -19.74 -3.34
N VAL A 54 -5.34 -18.47 -3.36
CA VAL A 54 -5.35 -17.63 -2.17
C VAL A 54 -6.27 -16.43 -2.38
N GLY A 55 -7.41 -16.41 -1.66
CA GLY A 55 -8.39 -15.31 -1.71
C GLY A 55 -9.44 -15.47 -2.80
N ALA A 56 -10.40 -14.52 -2.86
CA ALA A 56 -11.56 -14.60 -3.76
C ALA A 56 -11.19 -14.52 -5.26
N PHE A 57 -10.08 -13.87 -5.60
CA PHE A 57 -9.60 -13.71 -6.98
C PHE A 57 -8.27 -14.42 -7.26
N GLY A 58 -7.80 -15.27 -6.32
CA GLY A 58 -6.66 -16.17 -6.50
C GLY A 58 -5.31 -15.66 -6.04
#